data_AF-A0A3Q8WUD2-F1
#
_entry.id   AF-A0A3Q8WUD2-F1
#
_cell.length_a   1.000
_cell.length_b   1.000
_cell.length_c   1.000
_cell.angle_alpha   90.00
_cell.angle_beta   90.00
_cell.angle_gamma   90.00
#
_symmetry.space_group_name_H-M   'P 1'
#
loop_
_entity.id
_entity.type
_entity.pdbx_description
1 polymer ?
#
loop_
_entity_poly.entity_id
_entity_poly.type
_entity_poly.pdbx_seq_one_letter_code
_entity_poly.pdbx_strand_id
1 'polypeptide(L)'
;MNINKEPVAGPDNAGRDFAHKRYATVVMDPPWGHQQKGRLGAQRHYDLMTTERIAGLPIPDLLEENAHVWIWCFVASRMDAQRIAEEHWEMTFRSELIWDKRKTGLGNFLRNSHEHLLLFTRGKAPVLYRGQRTVADWPVQDHSHKPEEAMAMIQRVSPGPFLELFSRRRFPGFDHWGNEVPGGSDVHIPGYPVPEYSARAYDPTAGDPLWPDGVIRGGGVFRHVLQIEEGKS
;
A
#
# COMPACT_ATOMS: atom_id res chain seq x y z
N MET A 1 14.74 -20.35 -4.20
CA MET A 1 13.57 -21.06 -4.78
C MET A 1 12.91 -20.09 -5.76
N ASN A 2 12.56 -20.55 -6.96
CA ASN A 2 12.22 -19.70 -8.12
C ASN A 2 10.97 -18.84 -7.88
N ILE A 3 11.13 -17.52 -7.81
CA ILE A 3 10.06 -16.49 -7.87
C ILE A 3 9.62 -16.19 -9.32
N ASN A 4 10.15 -16.95 -10.29
CA ASN A 4 10.09 -16.73 -11.74
C ASN A 4 8.85 -17.32 -12.43
N LYS A 5 7.67 -17.18 -11.85
CA LYS A 5 6.46 -17.25 -12.66
C LYS A 5 5.76 -15.92 -12.50
N GLU A 6 5.30 -15.34 -13.62
CA GLU A 6 4.16 -14.43 -13.55
C GLU A 6 3.18 -15.02 -12.54
N PRO A 7 2.67 -14.23 -11.58
CA PRO A 7 1.91 -14.78 -10.48
C PRO A 7 0.79 -15.66 -11.05
N VAL A 8 1.00 -16.96 -10.96
CA VAL A 8 0.01 -17.93 -11.40
C VAL A 8 -0.99 -17.89 -10.27
N ALA A 9 -2.21 -17.47 -10.57
CA ALA A 9 -3.31 -17.60 -9.63
C ALA A 9 -3.22 -19.01 -9.02
N GLY A 10 -3.16 -19.11 -7.69
CA GLY A 10 -3.16 -20.39 -7.02
C GLY A 10 -4.30 -21.27 -7.55
N PRO A 11 -4.15 -22.61 -7.54
CA PRO A 11 -5.08 -23.53 -8.18
C PRO A 11 -6.55 -23.39 -7.73
N ASP A 12 -6.80 -22.70 -6.61
CA ASP A 12 -8.12 -22.48 -6.00
C ASP A 12 -8.81 -21.15 -6.36
N ASN A 13 -8.28 -20.37 -7.31
CA ASN A 13 -8.85 -19.05 -7.67
C ASN A 13 -9.79 -19.07 -8.89
N ALA A 14 -9.92 -20.20 -9.60
CA ALA A 14 -10.77 -20.28 -10.78
C ALA A 14 -12.27 -20.28 -10.40
N GLY A 15 -13.00 -19.22 -10.74
CA GLY A 15 -14.45 -19.13 -10.61
C GLY A 15 -14.99 -18.56 -9.30
N ARG A 16 -14.15 -17.92 -8.46
CA ARG A 16 -14.60 -17.18 -7.27
C ARG A 16 -14.70 -15.69 -7.56
N ASP A 17 -15.81 -15.08 -7.15
CA ASP A 17 -15.98 -13.64 -7.19
C ASP A 17 -15.20 -12.99 -6.05
N PHE A 18 -14.35 -12.02 -6.40
CA PHE A 18 -13.66 -11.19 -5.42
C PHE A 18 -14.51 -9.98 -5.06
N ALA A 19 -14.56 -9.66 -3.77
CA ALA A 19 -15.27 -8.49 -3.32
C ALA A 19 -14.51 -7.21 -3.64
N HIS A 20 -15.25 -6.17 -4.04
CA HIS A 20 -14.68 -4.85 -4.24
C HIS A 20 -14.85 -4.00 -2.98
N LYS A 21 -13.76 -3.46 -2.43
CA LYS A 21 -13.77 -2.55 -1.28
C LYS A 21 -12.95 -1.30 -1.59
N ARG A 22 -13.47 -0.15 -1.19
CA ARG A 22 -12.79 1.14 -1.29
C ARG A 22 -12.27 1.59 0.07
N TYR A 23 -11.17 2.34 0.06
CA TYR A 23 -10.43 2.75 1.25
C TYR A 23 -10.29 4.26 1.31
N ALA A 24 -10.53 4.84 2.48
CA ALA A 24 -10.27 6.25 2.72
C ALA A 24 -8.77 6.51 2.93
N THR A 25 -7.97 5.48 3.25
CA THR A 25 -6.51 5.58 3.32
C THR A 25 -5.83 4.33 2.79
N VAL A 26 -4.89 4.52 1.86
CA VAL A 26 -3.94 3.49 1.40
C VAL A 26 -2.53 3.86 1.85
N VAL A 27 -1.77 2.87 2.33
CA VAL A 27 -0.35 2.98 2.65
C VAL A 27 0.39 1.98 1.78
N MET A 28 1.54 2.34 1.22
CA MET A 28 2.31 1.45 0.36
C MET A 28 3.82 1.62 0.53
N ASP A 29 4.53 0.50 0.41
CA ASP A 29 5.99 0.43 0.32
C ASP A 29 6.40 -0.31 -0.97
N PRO A 30 6.28 0.34 -2.15
CA PRO A 30 6.52 -0.34 -3.42
C PRO A 30 7.97 -0.84 -3.56
N PRO A 31 8.19 -2.00 -4.21
CA PRO A 31 9.54 -2.52 -4.47
C PRO A 31 10.18 -1.77 -5.64
N TRP A 32 10.60 -0.53 -5.39
CA TRP A 32 11.14 0.41 -6.38
C TRP A 32 12.30 -0.17 -7.21
N GLY A 33 12.12 -0.24 -8.54
CA GLY A 33 13.09 -0.75 -9.52
C GLY A 33 14.35 0.07 -9.77
N HIS A 34 14.66 1.10 -8.95
CA HIS A 34 15.71 2.05 -9.31
C HIS A 34 17.08 1.38 -9.54
N GLN A 35 17.75 1.83 -10.60
CA GLN A 35 19.02 1.31 -11.12
C GLN A 35 20.08 1.09 -10.04
N GLN A 36 20.18 -0.13 -9.52
CA GLN A 36 21.39 -0.60 -8.84
C GLN A 36 22.48 -0.94 -9.88
N LYS A 37 22.84 0.03 -10.74
CA LYS A 37 23.98 -0.08 -11.68
C LYS A 37 25.29 0.29 -10.98
N GLY A 38 25.57 -0.31 -9.83
CA GLY A 38 26.79 -0.08 -9.06
C GLY A 38 27.37 -1.37 -8.51
N ARG A 39 28.71 -1.47 -8.43
CA ARG A 39 29.49 -2.64 -7.98
C ARG A 39 29.26 -3.04 -6.50
N LEU A 40 28.47 -2.24 -5.77
CA LEU A 40 28.08 -2.42 -4.37
C LEU A 40 26.54 -2.51 -4.19
N GLY A 41 25.79 -2.51 -5.30
CA GLY A 41 24.35 -2.78 -5.25
C GLY A 41 24.12 -4.19 -4.74
N ALA A 42 23.01 -4.40 -4.03
CA ALA A 42 22.49 -5.71 -3.68
C ALA A 42 22.08 -6.47 -4.94
N GLN A 43 23.04 -6.79 -5.80
CA GLN A 43 22.88 -7.78 -6.84
C GLN A 43 22.74 -9.12 -6.13
N ARG A 44 21.56 -9.74 -6.33
CA ARG A 44 21.07 -11.02 -5.78
C ARG A 44 20.17 -10.81 -4.56
N HIS A 45 18.86 -10.67 -4.81
CA HIS A 45 17.82 -11.62 -4.34
C HIS A 45 16.35 -11.14 -4.45
N TYR A 46 16.02 -10.04 -5.14
CA TYR A 46 14.60 -9.66 -5.34
C TYR A 46 14.37 -9.08 -6.74
N ASP A 47 13.37 -9.59 -7.45
CA ASP A 47 12.90 -8.99 -8.70
C ASP A 47 12.14 -7.71 -8.35
N LEU A 48 12.74 -6.55 -8.63
CA LEU A 48 12.11 -5.26 -8.40
C LEU A 48 11.00 -5.02 -9.42
N MET A 49 9.93 -4.33 -9.01
CA MET A 49 8.85 -3.94 -9.89
C MET A 49 9.29 -2.71 -10.70
N THR A 50 9.11 -2.74 -12.02
CA THR A 50 9.48 -1.59 -12.85
C THR A 50 8.61 -0.39 -12.49
N THR A 51 9.11 0.81 -12.72
CA THR A 51 8.38 2.07 -12.49
C THR A 51 7.05 2.07 -13.23
N GLU A 52 7.01 1.55 -14.46
CA GLU A 52 5.80 1.43 -15.29
C GLU A 52 4.80 0.47 -14.67
N ARG A 53 5.28 -0.66 -14.13
CA ARG A 53 4.43 -1.65 -13.49
C ARG A 53 3.84 -1.13 -12.17
N ILE A 54 4.61 -0.34 -11.40
CA ILE A 54 4.09 0.37 -10.23
C ILE A 54 3.03 1.39 -10.68
N ALA A 55 3.32 2.21 -11.70
CA ALA A 55 2.40 3.21 -12.21
C ALA A 55 1.06 2.62 -12.68
N GLY A 56 1.08 1.42 -13.25
CA GLY A 56 -0.11 0.71 -13.69
C GLY A 56 -0.98 0.12 -12.58
N LEU A 57 -0.67 0.30 -11.29
CA LEU A 57 -1.56 -0.12 -10.20
C LEU A 57 -2.88 0.67 -10.28
N PRO A 58 -4.05 0.01 -10.12
CA PRO A 58 -5.35 0.67 -10.17
C PRO A 58 -5.68 1.36 -8.83
N ILE A 59 -4.77 2.20 -8.32
CA ILE A 59 -4.93 2.91 -7.04
C ILE A 59 -6.24 3.72 -7.00
N PRO A 60 -6.66 4.45 -8.05
CA PRO A 60 -7.93 5.19 -8.02
C PRO A 60 -9.16 4.31 -7.77
N ASP A 61 -9.15 3.06 -8.22
CA ASP A 61 -10.28 2.13 -8.05
C ASP A 61 -10.40 1.63 -6.61
N LEU A 62 -9.27 1.56 -5.90
CA LEU A 62 -9.19 1.14 -4.49
C LEU A 62 -9.59 2.24 -3.51
N LEU A 63 -9.66 3.50 -3.94
CA LEU A 63 -9.86 4.63 -3.04
C LEU A 63 -11.34 5.03 -2.91
N GLU A 64 -11.73 5.63 -1.80
CA GLU A 64 -12.98 6.40 -1.63
C GLU A 64 -12.87 7.81 -2.23
N GLU A 65 -13.98 8.47 -2.58
CA GLU A 65 -13.99 9.79 -3.25
C GLU A 65 -13.01 10.80 -2.60
N ASN A 66 -13.02 10.86 -1.27
CA ASN A 66 -12.09 11.62 -0.47
C ASN A 66 -11.13 10.67 0.25
N ALA A 67 -9.88 10.58 -0.20
CA ALA A 67 -8.94 9.60 0.35
C ALA A 67 -7.51 10.11 0.46
N HIS A 68 -6.73 9.45 1.32
CA HIS A 68 -5.28 9.62 1.47
C HIS A 68 -4.53 8.46 0.82
N VAL A 69 -3.36 8.78 0.26
CA VAL A 69 -2.35 7.79 -0.11
C VAL A 69 -1.03 8.17 0.54
N TRP A 70 -0.44 7.23 1.27
CA TRP A 70 0.89 7.34 1.86
C TRP A 70 1.86 6.42 1.14
N ILE A 71 2.99 6.96 0.68
CA ILE A 71 3.97 6.20 -0.11
C ILE A 71 5.33 6.29 0.55
N TRP A 72 5.88 5.13 0.94
CA TRP A 72 7.27 5.02 1.34
C TRP A 72 8.19 5.07 0.11
N CYS A 73 9.25 5.88 0.20
CA CYS A 73 10.30 5.92 -0.80
C CYS A 73 11.66 6.28 -0.18
N PHE A 74 12.73 5.85 -0.83
CA PHE A 74 14.08 6.31 -0.50
C PHE A 74 14.43 7.50 -1.40
N VAL A 75 15.51 8.21 -1.06
CA VAL A 75 15.93 9.45 -1.74
C VAL A 75 15.87 9.35 -3.27
N ALA A 76 16.39 8.26 -3.85
CA ALA A 76 16.44 8.07 -5.29
C ALA A 76 15.08 7.70 -5.95
N SER A 77 14.13 7.13 -5.21
CA SER A 77 12.78 6.83 -5.74
C SER A 77 11.73 7.90 -5.42
N ARG A 78 12.09 8.93 -4.63
CA ARG A 78 11.16 9.99 -4.21
C ARG A 78 10.49 10.71 -5.37
N MET A 79 11.25 11.05 -6.41
CA MET A 79 10.70 11.74 -7.59
C MET A 79 9.80 10.83 -8.42
N ASP A 80 10.15 9.55 -8.55
CA ASP A 80 9.32 8.57 -9.25
C ASP A 80 8.00 8.36 -8.52
N ALA A 81 8.04 8.22 -7.18
CA ALA A 81 6.84 8.08 -6.35
C ALA A 81 5.87 9.25 -6.52
N GLN A 82 6.39 10.48 -6.52
CA GLN A 82 5.55 11.67 -6.70
C GLN A 82 4.96 11.73 -8.11
N ARG A 83 5.77 11.57 -9.16
CA ARG A 83 5.30 11.60 -10.55
C ARG A 83 4.23 10.55 -10.80
N ILE A 84 4.45 9.33 -10.33
CA ILE A 84 3.46 8.25 -10.47
C ILE A 84 2.13 8.64 -9.84
N ALA A 85 2.16 9.10 -8.58
CA ALA A 85 0.93 9.44 -7.87
C ALA A 85 0.17 10.59 -8.54
N GLU A 86 0.87 11.62 -9.01
CA GLU A 86 0.26 12.79 -9.64
C GLU A 86 -0.24 12.49 -11.06
N GLU A 87 0.58 11.83 -11.89
CA GLU A 87 0.33 11.65 -13.33
C GLU A 87 -0.54 10.42 -13.65
N HIS A 88 -0.45 9.35 -12.87
CA HIS A 88 -1.15 8.09 -13.16
C HIS A 88 -2.32 7.80 -12.23
N TRP A 89 -2.30 8.34 -11.01
CA TRP A 89 -3.35 8.09 -10.01
C TRP A 89 -4.16 9.35 -9.67
N GLU A 90 -3.87 10.47 -10.33
CA GLU A 90 -4.57 11.76 -10.18
C GLU A 90 -4.61 12.26 -8.73
N MET A 91 -3.55 11.97 -7.98
CA MET A 91 -3.42 12.35 -6.58
C MET A 91 -2.74 13.72 -6.45
N THR A 92 -3.11 14.50 -5.43
CA THR A 92 -2.44 15.78 -5.14
C THR A 92 -1.45 15.61 -4.01
N PHE A 93 -0.16 15.93 -4.23
CA PHE A 93 0.84 15.98 -3.16
C PHE A 93 0.46 17.02 -2.09
N ARG A 94 0.59 16.67 -0.81
CA ARG A 94 0.30 17.59 0.31
C ARG A 94 1.48 17.84 1.22
N SER A 95 2.18 16.78 1.61
CA SER A 95 3.24 16.87 2.61
C SER A 95 4.17 15.66 2.52
N GLU A 96 5.33 15.75 3.15
CA GLU A 96 6.22 14.62 3.36
C GLU A 96 6.62 14.52 4.82
N LEU A 97 6.79 13.28 5.28
CA LEU A 97 7.43 12.97 6.54
C LEU A 97 8.79 12.32 6.25
N ILE A 98 9.79 12.72 7.01
CA ILE A 98 11.14 12.18 6.97
C ILE A 98 11.32 11.25 8.17
N TRP A 99 11.59 9.97 7.88
CA TRP A 99 12.05 9.04 8.90
C TRP A 99 13.57 9.15 9.02
N ASP A 100 14.03 9.84 10.06
CA ASP A 100 15.45 9.90 10.41
C ASP A 100 15.89 8.57 11.04
N LYS A 101 16.69 7.81 10.30
CA LYS A 101 17.19 6.49 10.74
C LYS A 101 18.34 6.62 11.75
N ARG A 102 18.84 7.84 12.00
CA ARG A 102 19.97 8.14 12.90
C ARG A 102 21.21 7.28 12.66
N LYS A 103 21.38 6.81 11.42
CA LYS A 103 22.52 6.00 10.98
C LYS A 103 22.98 6.43 9.61
N THR A 104 24.27 6.32 9.36
CA THR A 104 24.87 6.59 8.05
C THR A 104 24.67 5.38 7.14
N GLY A 105 23.75 5.48 6.19
CA GLY A 105 23.52 4.47 5.16
C GLY A 105 24.43 4.63 3.94
N LEU A 106 24.04 4.01 2.83
CA LEU A 106 24.73 4.07 1.53
C LEU A 106 24.48 5.40 0.81
N GLY A 107 25.28 5.70 -0.22
CA GLY A 107 25.07 6.83 -1.12
C GLY A 107 26.36 7.25 -1.83
N ASN A 108 26.20 7.70 -3.08
CA ASN A 108 27.33 8.02 -3.98
C ASN A 108 27.91 9.42 -3.75
N PHE A 109 27.06 10.40 -3.43
CA PHE A 109 27.46 11.79 -3.20
C PHE A 109 27.32 12.17 -1.72
N LEU A 110 26.11 12.02 -1.18
CA LEU A 110 25.80 12.14 0.23
C LEU A 110 25.38 10.77 0.77
N ARG A 111 25.57 10.55 2.08
CA ARG A 111 25.20 9.30 2.73
C ARG A 111 23.74 9.37 3.17
N ASN A 112 22.91 8.46 2.66
CA ASN A 112 21.50 8.41 3.00
C ASN A 112 21.33 8.04 4.47
N SER A 113 20.67 8.89 5.23
CA SER A 113 20.36 8.68 6.65
C SER A 113 18.86 8.65 6.95
N HIS A 114 18.02 8.78 5.92
CA HIS A 114 16.58 8.86 6.06
C HIS A 114 15.83 8.18 4.92
N GLU A 115 14.54 7.97 5.13
CA GLU A 115 13.55 7.64 4.10
C GLU A 115 12.40 8.65 4.13
N HIS A 116 11.71 8.78 3.01
CA HIS A 116 10.54 9.64 2.84
C HIS A 116 9.27 8.82 2.97
N LEU A 117 8.25 9.44 3.55
CA LEU A 117 6.88 8.98 3.57
C LEU A 117 6.01 10.13 3.04
N LEU A 118 5.61 10.03 1.78
CA LEU A 118 4.89 11.08 1.07
C LEU A 118 3.38 10.96 1.32
N LEU A 119 2.70 12.07 1.59
CA LEU A 119 1.25 12.15 1.72
C LEU A 119 0.63 12.82 0.50
N PHE A 120 -0.34 12.11 -0.10
CA PHE A 120 -1.19 12.60 -1.16
C PHE A 120 -2.66 12.53 -0.79
N THR A 121 -3.49 13.33 -1.45
CA THR A 121 -4.95 13.33 -1.27
C THR A 121 -5.69 13.25 -2.60
N ARG A 122 -6.86 12.64 -2.56
CA ARG A 122 -7.92 12.79 -3.56
C ARG A 122 -9.11 13.55 -2.97
N GLY A 123 -9.76 14.37 -3.79
CA GLY A 123 -10.92 15.14 -3.37
C GLY A 123 -10.61 16.10 -2.21
N LYS A 124 -11.51 16.16 -1.24
CA LYS A 124 -11.46 17.00 -0.03
C LYS A 124 -11.20 16.15 1.23
N ALA A 125 -10.25 15.22 1.16
CA ALA A 125 -9.90 14.33 2.27
C ALA A 125 -9.52 15.10 3.56
N PRO A 126 -10.13 14.78 4.72
CA PRO A 126 -9.84 15.48 5.97
C PRO A 126 -8.57 14.95 6.65
N VAL A 127 -7.83 15.85 7.28
CA VAL A 127 -6.76 15.51 8.22
C VAL A 127 -7.32 15.52 9.64
N LEU A 128 -7.28 14.38 10.33
CA LEU A 128 -7.86 14.19 11.66
C LEU A 128 -6.98 14.78 12.78
N TYR A 129 -5.66 14.85 12.56
CA TYR A 129 -4.71 15.42 13.51
C TYR A 129 -3.69 16.33 12.81
N ARG A 130 -3.75 17.63 13.11
CA ARG A 130 -2.95 18.68 12.44
C ARG A 130 -1.62 18.99 13.13
N GLY A 131 -1.35 18.40 14.30
CA GLY A 131 -0.13 18.62 15.08
C GLY A 131 1.01 17.65 14.75
N GLN A 132 0.86 16.80 13.72
CA GLN A 132 1.89 15.82 13.37
C GLN A 132 3.13 16.53 12.81
N ARG A 133 4.29 16.32 13.46
CA ARG A 133 5.57 16.79 12.93
C ARG A 133 6.01 15.96 11.73
N THR A 134 6.73 16.59 10.81
CA THR A 134 7.23 16.00 9.57
C THR A 134 8.59 15.31 9.70
N VAL A 135 9.19 15.28 10.90
CA VAL A 135 10.39 14.49 11.17
C VAL A 135 10.09 13.51 12.29
N ALA A 136 10.37 12.23 12.03
CA ALA A 136 10.17 11.14 12.97
C ALA A 136 11.48 10.39 13.21
N ASP A 137 11.74 10.09 14.48
CA ASP A 137 12.91 9.39 14.97
C ASP A 137 12.57 7.98 15.46
N TRP A 138 11.84 7.24 14.62
CA TRP A 138 11.41 5.87 14.92
C TRP A 138 12.57 4.87 14.85
N PRO A 139 12.52 3.78 15.65
CA PRO A 139 13.58 2.79 15.68
C PRO A 139 13.76 2.10 14.33
N VAL A 140 15.02 1.88 13.96
CA VAL A 140 15.37 1.05 12.81
C VAL A 140 15.33 -0.41 13.20
N GLN A 141 14.58 -1.18 12.43
CA GLN A 141 14.44 -2.62 12.60
C GLN A 141 15.25 -3.40 11.55
N ASP A 142 15.15 -4.72 11.58
CA ASP A 142 15.82 -5.61 10.63
C ASP A 142 15.33 -5.39 9.18
N HIS A 143 16.19 -5.71 8.21
CA HIS A 143 15.85 -5.89 6.79
C HIS A 143 14.73 -5.00 6.19
N SER A 144 15.01 -3.72 5.96
CA SER A 144 14.09 -2.77 5.31
C SER A 144 12.66 -2.75 5.90
N HIS A 145 12.50 -3.18 7.16
CA HIS A 145 11.22 -3.14 7.86
C HIS A 145 10.90 -1.69 8.22
N LYS A 146 9.75 -1.21 7.73
CA LYS A 146 9.20 0.11 8.06
C LYS A 146 8.59 0.09 9.47
N PRO A 147 8.77 1.16 10.26
CA PRO A 147 8.35 1.20 11.66
C PRO A 147 6.81 1.16 11.81
N GLU A 148 6.32 0.33 12.73
CA GLU A 148 4.93 0.27 13.21
C GLU A 148 4.38 1.62 13.63
N GLU A 149 5.23 2.47 14.20
CA GLU A 149 4.86 3.81 14.64
C GLU A 149 4.31 4.66 13.50
N ALA A 150 4.74 4.41 12.26
CA ALA A 150 4.17 5.07 11.10
C ALA A 150 2.72 4.66 10.88
N MET A 151 2.37 3.39 11.05
CA MET A 151 1.00 2.90 10.87
C MET A 151 0.06 3.48 11.92
N ALA A 152 0.49 3.49 13.20
CA ALA A 152 -0.26 4.14 14.28
C ALA A 152 -0.41 5.65 14.06
N MET A 153 0.64 6.32 13.57
CA MET A 153 0.59 7.74 13.22
C MET A 153 -0.41 7.99 12.08
N ILE A 154 -0.39 7.16 11.03
CA ILE A 154 -1.31 7.28 9.89
C ILE A 154 -2.76 7.14 10.34
N GLN A 155 -3.08 6.18 11.22
CA GLN A 155 -4.43 6.02 11.80
C GLN A 155 -4.88 7.25 12.60
N ARG A 156 -3.94 7.96 13.24
CA ARG A 156 -4.24 9.22 13.94
C ARG A 156 -4.46 10.39 12.98
N VAL A 157 -3.74 10.43 11.85
CA VAL A 157 -3.76 11.55 10.90
C VAL A 157 -4.87 11.41 9.86
N SER A 158 -5.21 10.18 9.46
CA SER A 158 -6.03 9.88 8.27
C SER A 158 -7.28 9.07 8.61
N PRO A 159 -8.38 9.24 7.86
CA PRO A 159 -9.59 8.44 8.04
C PRO A 159 -9.41 7.01 7.52
N GLY A 160 -10.03 6.04 8.19
CA GLY A 160 -10.22 4.69 7.67
C GLY A 160 -11.48 4.60 6.79
N PRO A 161 -11.73 3.46 6.12
CA PRO A 161 -11.00 2.19 6.23
C PRO A 161 -9.60 2.23 5.61
N PHE A 162 -8.69 1.39 6.13
CA PHE A 162 -7.26 1.41 5.80
C PHE A 162 -6.83 0.17 5.01
N LEU A 163 -5.95 0.35 4.01
CA LEU A 163 -5.30 -0.71 3.24
C LEU A 163 -3.78 -0.52 3.24
N GLU A 164 -3.02 -1.59 3.49
CA GLU A 164 -1.58 -1.63 3.25
C GLU A 164 -1.28 -2.47 1.99
N LEU A 165 -0.59 -1.87 1.01
CA LEU A 165 -0.09 -2.55 -0.18
C LEU A 165 1.39 -2.93 -0.02
N PHE A 166 1.77 -4.04 -0.64
CA PHE A 166 3.10 -4.66 -0.54
C PHE A 166 3.43 -5.11 0.88
N SER A 167 2.40 -5.49 1.64
CA SER A 167 2.58 -5.88 3.02
C SER A 167 3.25 -7.24 3.15
N ARG A 168 4.05 -7.38 4.21
CA ARG A 168 4.77 -8.59 4.61
C ARG A 168 4.39 -9.04 6.03
N ARG A 169 3.39 -8.38 6.62
CA ARG A 169 2.92 -8.59 8.01
C ARG A 169 1.48 -8.15 8.13
N ARG A 170 0.90 -8.25 9.32
CA ARG A 170 -0.41 -7.67 9.62
C ARG A 170 -0.27 -6.59 10.69
N PHE A 171 -0.92 -5.46 10.46
CA PHE A 171 -1.08 -4.38 11.43
C PHE A 171 -2.57 -4.20 11.79
N PRO A 172 -2.93 -4.11 13.08
CA PRO A 172 -4.32 -3.93 13.48
C PRO A 172 -4.95 -2.70 12.84
N GLY A 173 -6.11 -2.88 12.20
CA GLY A 173 -6.86 -1.77 11.58
C GLY A 173 -6.74 -1.68 10.07
N PHE A 174 -5.87 -2.48 9.46
CA PHE A 174 -5.64 -2.49 8.03
C PHE A 174 -6.15 -3.79 7.41
N ASP A 175 -6.71 -3.70 6.21
CA ASP A 175 -6.67 -4.81 5.26
C ASP A 175 -5.31 -4.81 4.56
N HIS A 176 -4.85 -5.96 4.08
CA HIS A 176 -3.49 -6.11 3.56
C HIS A 176 -3.47 -6.74 2.17
N TRP A 177 -2.58 -6.26 1.32
CA TRP A 177 -2.28 -6.87 0.03
C TRP A 177 -0.77 -7.02 -0.15
N GLY A 178 -0.31 -8.22 -0.53
CA GLY A 178 1.11 -8.51 -0.75
C GLY A 178 1.39 -10.01 -0.88
N ASN A 179 2.57 -10.32 -1.40
CA ASN A 179 3.00 -11.71 -1.65
C ASN A 179 3.33 -12.49 -0.38
N GLU A 180 3.64 -11.80 0.71
CA GLU A 180 4.15 -12.38 1.96
C GLU A 180 3.21 -12.09 3.14
N VAL A 181 1.95 -11.72 2.87
CA VAL A 181 0.97 -11.48 3.93
C VAL A 181 0.64 -12.81 4.62
N PRO A 182 0.86 -12.94 5.93
CA PRO A 182 0.49 -14.16 6.65
C PRO A 182 -1.02 -14.44 6.52
N GLY A 183 -1.37 -15.64 6.04
CA GLY A 183 -2.77 -16.03 5.80
C GLY A 183 -3.42 -15.40 4.56
N GLY A 184 -2.60 -14.92 3.61
CA GLY A 184 -3.05 -14.42 2.31
C GLY A 184 -3.48 -12.95 2.30
N SER A 185 -3.57 -12.38 1.09
CA SER A 185 -4.05 -11.00 0.88
C SER A 185 -5.57 -10.88 1.07
N ASP A 186 -6.00 -9.79 1.70
CA ASP A 186 -7.40 -9.50 2.01
C ASP A 186 -8.16 -8.81 0.87
N VAL A 187 -7.45 -8.44 -0.20
CA VAL A 187 -8.01 -7.72 -1.36
C VAL A 187 -7.48 -8.36 -2.63
N HIS A 188 -8.29 -8.40 -3.68
CA HIS A 188 -7.83 -8.74 -5.02
C HIS A 188 -7.64 -7.49 -5.87
N ILE A 189 -6.49 -7.39 -6.53
CA ILE A 189 -6.17 -6.31 -7.46
C ILE A 189 -6.07 -6.91 -8.87
N PRO A 190 -7.00 -6.59 -9.79
CA PRO A 190 -6.99 -7.13 -11.14
C PRO A 190 -5.67 -6.88 -11.85
N GLY A 191 -5.11 -7.92 -12.47
CA GLY A 191 -3.81 -7.85 -13.14
C GLY A 191 -2.61 -7.86 -12.20
N TYR A 192 -2.79 -7.91 -10.87
CA TYR A 192 -1.73 -8.04 -9.87
C TYR A 192 -2.04 -9.21 -8.92
N PRO A 193 -1.99 -10.47 -9.41
CA PRO A 193 -2.25 -11.61 -8.55
C PRO A 193 -1.15 -11.81 -7.50
N VAL A 194 -1.54 -12.37 -6.36
CA VAL A 194 -0.63 -12.80 -5.28
C VAL A 194 -0.77 -14.31 -5.05
N PRO A 195 0.17 -14.96 -4.33
CA PRO A 195 0.14 -16.42 -4.14
C PRO A 195 -1.09 -16.94 -3.39
N GLU A 196 -1.62 -16.16 -2.44
CA GLU A 196 -2.69 -16.58 -1.54
C GLU A 196 -3.64 -15.41 -1.23
N TYR A 197 -4.93 -15.72 -1.13
CA TYR A 197 -5.98 -14.79 -0.72
C TYR A 197 -6.65 -15.29 0.55
N SER A 198 -6.91 -14.39 1.50
CA SER A 198 -7.67 -14.69 2.71
C SER A 198 -9.17 -14.74 2.42
N ALA A 199 -9.97 -15.19 3.39
CA ALA A 199 -11.43 -15.15 3.28
C ALA A 199 -11.97 -13.73 3.01
N ARG A 200 -11.26 -12.69 3.45
CA ARG A 200 -11.65 -11.28 3.28
C ARG A 200 -11.63 -10.81 1.83
N ALA A 201 -10.82 -11.45 0.99
CA ALA A 201 -10.77 -11.15 -0.44
C ALA A 201 -12.08 -11.51 -1.14
N TYR A 202 -12.83 -12.48 -0.61
CA TYR A 202 -14.10 -12.96 -1.16
C TYR A 202 -15.30 -12.35 -0.43
N ASP A 203 -15.19 -12.11 0.89
CA ASP A 203 -16.21 -11.47 1.71
C ASP A 203 -15.53 -10.45 2.66
N PRO A 204 -15.69 -9.14 2.46
CA PRO A 204 -15.02 -8.12 3.28
C PRO A 204 -15.47 -8.12 4.75
N THR A 205 -16.58 -8.79 5.05
CA THR A 205 -17.10 -9.00 6.41
C THR A 205 -16.50 -10.22 7.08
N ALA A 206 -15.85 -11.13 6.33
CA ALA A 206 -15.23 -12.32 6.86
C ALA A 206 -14.09 -11.98 7.84
N GLY A 207 -14.02 -12.72 8.94
CA GLY A 207 -13.02 -12.52 9.98
C GLY A 207 -13.46 -13.15 11.30
N ASP A 208 -12.51 -13.29 12.21
CA ASP A 208 -12.75 -13.91 13.50
C ASP A 208 -13.41 -12.92 14.48
N PRO A 209 -14.61 -13.21 15.02
CA PRO A 209 -15.26 -12.39 16.06
C PRO A 209 -14.48 -12.34 17.38
N LEU A 210 -13.41 -13.14 17.55
CA LEU A 210 -12.53 -13.19 18.72
C LEU A 210 -11.32 -12.23 18.64
N TRP A 211 -11.27 -11.29 17.69
CA TRP A 211 -10.36 -10.13 17.72
C TRP A 211 -11.07 -8.88 18.29
N PRO A 212 -10.87 -8.52 19.58
CA PRO A 212 -11.58 -7.43 20.25
C PRO A 212 -10.69 -6.18 20.35
N ASP A 213 -10.13 -5.69 19.25
CA ASP A 213 -9.20 -4.55 19.27
C ASP A 213 -9.88 -3.18 19.24
N GLY A 214 -11.20 -3.10 19.47
CA GLY A 214 -11.89 -1.83 19.78
C GLY A 214 -11.94 -0.82 18.63
N VAL A 215 -11.71 -1.24 17.38
CA VAL A 215 -11.72 -0.35 16.22
C VAL A 215 -13.00 -0.53 15.42
N ILE A 216 -13.78 0.54 15.25
CA ILE A 216 -14.83 0.62 14.23
C ILE A 216 -14.14 0.60 12.86
N ARG A 217 -14.23 -0.53 12.14
CA ARG A 217 -13.69 -0.69 10.79
C ARG A 217 -14.85 -0.67 9.82
N GLY A 218 -15.09 0.47 9.19
CA GLY A 218 -16.27 0.75 8.37
C GLY A 218 -16.58 -0.35 7.36
N GLY A 219 -17.67 -1.07 7.60
CA GLY A 219 -18.43 -1.74 6.56
C GLY A 219 -19.31 -0.69 5.90
N GLY A 220 -18.87 -0.14 4.78
CA GLY A 220 -19.79 0.55 3.89
C GLY A 220 -20.78 -0.49 3.34
N VAL A 221 -22.07 -0.29 3.61
CA VAL A 221 -23.15 -1.06 2.95
C VAL A 221 -23.34 -0.49 1.55
N PHE A 222 -23.25 -1.33 0.52
CA PHE A 222 -23.57 -0.96 -0.86
C PHE A 222 -25.03 -0.49 -0.96
N ARG A 223 -25.26 0.64 -1.63
CA ARG A 223 -26.54 0.95 -2.26
C ARG A 223 -26.39 0.71 -3.77
N HIS A 224 -26.99 -0.38 -4.22
CA HIS A 224 -27.38 -0.74 -5.60
C HIS A 224 -26.48 -0.27 -6.75
N VAL A 225 -25.85 -1.24 -7.44
CA VAL A 225 -25.53 -1.10 -8.86
C VAL A 225 -26.84 -1.28 -9.62
N LEU A 226 -27.22 -0.31 -10.44
CA LEU A 226 -28.35 -0.42 -11.37
C LEU A 226 -27.98 -1.49 -12.41
N GLN A 227 -28.85 -2.49 -12.57
CA GLN A 227 -28.84 -3.34 -13.76
C GLN A 227 -29.10 -2.44 -14.96
N ILE A 228 -28.16 -2.41 -15.90
CA ILE A 228 -28.46 -1.98 -17.26
C ILE A 228 -29.27 -3.14 -17.86
N GLU A 229 -30.57 -2.92 -18.04
CA GLU A 229 -31.39 -3.82 -18.84
C GLU A 229 -30.88 -3.79 -20.28
N GLU A 230 -30.39 -4.93 -20.78
CA GLU A 230 -30.29 -5.15 -22.21
C GLU A 230 -31.70 -5.21 -22.78
N GLY A 231 -32.17 -4.08 -23.29
CA GLY A 231 -33.35 -4.01 -24.12
C GLY A 231 -33.13 -4.80 -25.41
N LYS A 232 -33.73 -5.99 -25.49
CA LYS A 232 -34.07 -6.66 -26.74
C LYS A 232 -35.24 -5.92 -27.41
N SER A 233 -34.99 -5.37 -28.59
CA SER A 233 -35.84 -5.54 -29.80
C SER A 233 -35.13 -4.94 -31.01
#